data_AF-A0A949WY80-F1
#
_entry.id   AF-A0A949WY80-F1
#
_cell.length_a   1.000
_cell.length_b   1.000
_cell.length_c   1.000
_cell.angle_alpha   90.00
_cell.angle_beta   90.00
_cell.angle_gamma   90.00
#
_symmetry.space_group_name_H-M   'P 1'
#
loop_
_entity.id
_entity.type
_entity.pdbx_description
1 polymer ?
#
loop_
_entity_poly.entity_id
_entity_poly.type
_entity_poly.pdbx_seq_one_letter_code
_entity_poly.pdbx_strand_id
1 'polypeptide(L)' 'MSDIRDAARLRLPYGRPGAQYETLFEPATGTLWGYFNPRGTPCFSLGLLKDIRAHDERLRALGGELEVAGERHAVRYYVC' A
#
# COMPACT_ATOMS: atom_id res chain seq x y z
N MET A 1 -22.25 -13.55 -7.42
CA MET A 1 -20.80 -13.76 -7.64
C MET A 1 -20.18 -12.38 -7.60
N SER A 2 -19.28 -12.11 -6.65
CA SER A 2 -18.56 -10.83 -6.59
C SER A 2 -17.45 -10.86 -7.64
N ASP A 3 -17.43 -9.88 -8.54
CA ASP A 3 -16.42 -9.75 -9.58
C ASP A 3 -15.11 -9.25 -8.95
N ILE A 4 -13.96 -9.79 -9.35
CA ILE A 4 -12.64 -9.33 -8.87
C ILE A 4 -12.42 -7.84 -9.19
N ARG A 5 -13.14 -7.34 -10.20
CA ARG A 5 -13.19 -5.92 -10.58
C ARG A 5 -13.94 -5.03 -9.58
N ASP A 6 -14.90 -5.57 -8.82
CA ASP A 6 -15.58 -4.83 -7.75
C ASP A 6 -14.63 -4.59 -6.57
N ALA A 7 -13.80 -5.57 -6.23
CA ALA A 7 -12.77 -5.42 -5.19
C ALA A 7 -11.70 -4.39 -5.57
N ALA A 8 -11.32 -4.31 -6.86
CA ALA A 8 -10.39 -3.30 -7.35
C ALA A 8 -10.95 -1.86 -7.26
N ARG A 9 -12.27 -1.67 -7.32
CA ARG A 9 -12.94 -0.36 -7.16
C ARG A 9 -13.04 0.10 -5.70
N LEU A 10 -12.77 -0.78 -4.74
CA LEU A 10 -12.78 -0.47 -3.30
C LEU A 10 -11.38 -0.12 -2.75
N ARG A 11 -10.35 -0.19 -3.60
CA ARG A 11 -8.96 0.08 -3.23
C ARG A 11 -8.62 1.54 -3.43
N LEU A 12 -8.25 2.19 -2.33
CA LEU A 12 -7.91 3.60 -2.29
C LEU A 12 -6.38 3.76 -2.36
N PRO A 13 -5.85 4.63 -3.24
CA PRO A 13 -4.43 4.94 -3.24
C PRO A 13 -3.97 5.42 -1.88
N TYR A 14 -2.86 4.84 -1.40
CA TYR A 14 -2.23 5.20 -0.16
C TYR A 14 -0.72 5.35 -0.37
N GLY A 15 -0.07 6.18 0.44
CA GLY A 15 1.38 6.35 0.41
C GLY A 15 1.84 7.42 -0.58
N ARG A 16 3.05 7.25 -1.12
CA ARG A 16 3.74 8.26 -1.93
C ARG A 16 3.53 7.98 -3.44
N PRO A 17 2.86 8.88 -4.19
CA PRO A 17 2.72 8.72 -5.64
C PRO A 17 4.07 8.66 -6.35
N GLY A 18 4.20 7.78 -7.34
CA GLY A 18 5.40 7.66 -8.19
C GLY A 18 6.64 7.06 -7.52
N ALA A 19 6.48 6.51 -6.32
CA ALA A 19 7.49 5.66 -5.69
C ALA A 19 7.61 4.32 -6.44
N GLN A 20 8.74 3.63 -6.28
CA GLN A 20 8.89 2.26 -6.80
C GLN A 20 8.12 1.24 -5.96
N TYR A 21 7.67 1.64 -4.77
CA TYR A 21 6.74 0.88 -3.95
C TYR A 21 5.42 1.65 -3.83
N GLU A 22 4.40 1.16 -4.53
CA GLU A 22 3.07 1.74 -4.52
C GLU A 22 2.17 0.96 -3.58
N THR A 23 1.21 1.63 -2.96
CA THR A 23 0.30 0.97 -2.01
C THR A 23 -1.15 1.34 -2.23
N LEU A 24 -2.01 0.35 -2.04
CA LEU A 24 -3.46 0.51 -2.05
C LEU A 24 -4.04 -0.01 -0.74
N PHE A 25 -5.05 0.67 -0.20
CA PHE A 25 -5.76 0.24 0.99
C PHE A 25 -7.19 -0.16 0.65
N GLU A 26 -7.64 -1.30 1.17
CA GLU A 26 -8.99 -1.83 1.03
C GLU A 26 -9.71 -1.75 2.39
N PRO A 27 -10.54 -0.73 2.63
CA PRO A 27 -11.17 -0.50 3.94
C PRO A 27 -12.08 -1.63 4.40
N ALA A 28 -12.76 -2.30 3.45
CA ALA A 28 -13.72 -3.37 3.74
C ALA A 28 -13.08 -4.53 4.52
N THR A 29 -11.81 -4.83 4.26
CA THR A 29 -11.06 -5.92 4.92
C THR A 29 -9.93 -5.41 5.81
N GLY A 30 -9.60 -4.12 5.75
CA GLY A 30 -8.41 -3.55 6.37
C GLY A 30 -7.11 -4.05 5.73
N THR A 31 -7.15 -4.41 4.45
CA THR A 31 -5.97 -4.95 3.74
C THR A 31 -5.16 -3.83 3.10
N LEU A 32 -3.88 -3.77 3.43
CA LEU A 32 -2.88 -2.96 2.75
C LEU A 32 -2.16 -3.83 1.70
N TRP A 33 -2.17 -3.37 0.47
CA TRP A 33 -1.55 -4.03 -0.67
C TRP A 33 -0.34 -3.24 -1.13
N GLY A 34 0.83 -3.86 -1.16
CA GLY A 34 2.07 -3.35 -1.74
C GLY A 34 2.28 -3.86 -3.16
N TYR A 35 2.72 -2.97 -4.05
CA TYR A 35 3.03 -3.29 -5.44
C TYR A 35 4.41 -2.75 -5.79
N PHE A 36 5.23 -3.60 -6.40
CA PHE A 36 6.53 -3.18 -6.92
C PHE A 36 6.35 -2.58 -8.31
N ASN A 37 6.72 -1.31 -8.44
CA ASN A 37 6.82 -0.55 -9.68
C ASN A 37 8.29 -0.14 -9.94
N PRO A 38 9.22 -1.11 -10.10
CA PRO A 38 10.64 -0.82 -10.23
C PRO A 38 10.93 0.00 -11.48
N ARG A 39 11.90 0.92 -11.39
CA ARG A 39 12.35 1.71 -12.55
C ARG A 39 13.49 1.00 -13.27
N GLY A 40 13.36 0.85 -14.59
CA GLY A 40 14.36 0.16 -15.41
C GLY A 40 14.20 -1.35 -15.31
N THR A 41 15.27 -2.07 -14.99
CA THR A 41 15.23 -3.52 -14.83
C THR A 41 14.41 -3.91 -13.59
N PRO A 42 13.41 -4.81 -13.70
CA PRO A 42 12.66 -5.30 -12.55
C PRO A 42 13.55 -6.08 -11.59
N CYS A 43 14.02 -5.40 -10.54
CA CYS A 43 14.86 -5.98 -9.49
C CYS A 43 14.67 -5.22 -8.17
N PHE A 44 15.16 -5.81 -7.07
CA PHE A 44 15.26 -5.15 -5.77
C PHE A 44 16.37 -4.10 -5.77
N SER A 45 16.17 -3.03 -6.55
CA SER A 45 17.09 -1.89 -6.59
C SER A 45 17.14 -1.20 -5.23
N LEU A 46 18.24 -0.49 -4.96
CA LEU A 46 18.34 0.34 -3.75
C LEU A 46 17.23 1.40 -3.68
N GLY A 47 16.70 1.85 -4.83
CA GLY A 47 15.57 2.77 -4.88
C GLY A 47 14.29 2.12 -4.34
N LEU A 48 13.96 0.93 -4.85
CA LEU A 48 12.81 0.15 -4.38
C LEU A 48 12.91 -0.18 -2.89
N LEU A 49 14.07 -0.67 -2.44
CA LEU A 49 14.29 -1.02 -1.03
C LEU A 49 14.17 0.19 -0.09
N LYS A 50 14.62 1.37 -0.53
CA LYS A 50 14.43 2.62 0.23
C LYS A 50 12.95 3.01 0.33
N ASP A 51 12.19 2.89 -0.76
CA ASP A 51 10.76 3.22 -0.77
C ASP A 51 9.95 2.24 0.11
N ILE A 52 10.25 0.93 0.07
CA ILE A 52 9.65 -0.08 0.97
C ILE A 52 9.93 0.28 2.43
N ARG A 53 11.19 0.54 2.77
CA ARG A 53 11.58 0.85 4.15
C ARG A 53 10.92 2.13 4.68
N ALA A 54 10.90 3.19 3.87
CA ALA A 54 10.27 4.44 4.25
C ALA A 54 8.75 4.27 4.47
N HIS A 55 8.10 3.43 3.66
CA HIS A 55 6.70 3.06 3.85
C HIS A 55 6.48 2.33 5.19
N ASP A 56 7.25 1.27 5.46
CA ASP A 56 7.09 0.46 6.67
C ASP A 56 7.37 1.27 7.94
N GLU A 57 8.38 2.14 7.93
CA GLU A 57 8.68 3.06 9.04
C GLU A 57 7.50 4.00 9.32
N ARG A 58 6.86 4.53 8.27
CA ARG A 58 5.66 5.37 8.41
C ARG A 58 4.48 4.60 8.98
N LEU A 59 4.19 3.40 8.44
CA LEU A 59 3.09 2.56 8.93
C LEU A 59 3.29 2.21 10.41
N ARG A 60 4.53 1.89 10.79
CA ARG A 60 4.90 1.61 12.18
C ARG A 60 4.72 2.83 13.08
N ALA A 61 5.12 4.02 12.63
CA ALA A 61 4.96 5.26 13.39
C ALA A 61 3.48 5.61 13.63
N LEU A 62 2.59 5.19 12.73
CA LEU A 62 1.14 5.34 12.85
C LEU A 62 0.48 4.23 13.68
N GLY A 63 1.25 3.30 14.25
CA GLY A 63 0.72 2.20 15.04
C GLY A 63 -0.09 1.18 14.23
N GLY A 64 0.13 1.11 12.91
CA GLY A 64 -0.67 0.26 12.01
C GLY A 64 -2.03 0.85 11.64
N GLU A 65 -2.28 2.13 11.93
CA GLU A 65 -3.49 2.84 11.46
C GLU A 65 -3.19 3.71 10.24
N LEU A 66 -4.16 3.81 9.34
CA LEU A 66 -4.10 4.69 8.17
C LEU A 66 -5.26 5.67 8.21
N GLU A 67 -4.99 6.91 7.79
CA GLU A 67 -6.04 7.87 7.48
C GLU A 67 -6.24 7.89 5.96
N VAL A 68 -7.42 7.49 5.52
CA VAL A 68 -7.79 7.42 4.10
C VAL A 68 -9.17 8.02 3.94
N ALA A 69 -9.34 8.95 2.99
CA ALA A 69 -10.59 9.69 2.79
C ALA A 69 -11.14 10.40 4.05
N GLY A 70 -10.27 10.80 4.98
CA GLY A 70 -10.65 11.47 6.23
C GLY A 70 -11.10 10.52 7.36
N GLU A 71 -11.08 9.20 7.12
CA GLU A 71 -11.40 8.19 8.12
C GLU A 71 -10.16 7.41 8.55
N ARG A 72 -10.12 7.05 9.84
CA ARG A 72 -9.07 6.19 10.39
C ARG A 72 -9.45 4.73 10.27
N HIS A 73 -8.53 3.93 9.75
CA HIS A 73 -8.71 2.49 9.62
C HIS A 73 -7.48 1.75 10.17
N ALA A 74 -7.73 0.66 10.90
CA ALA A 74 -6.68 -0.26 11.29
C ALA A 74 -6.28 -1.16 10.11
N VAL A 75 -4.98 -1.29 9.85
CA VAL A 75 -4.45 -2.29 8.93
C VAL A 75 -4.47 -3.65 9.64
N ARG A 76 -5.19 -4.60 9.04
CA ARG A 76 -5.35 -5.97 9.56
C ARG A 76 -4.45 -6.96 8.82
N TYR A 77 -4.25 -6.71 7.53
CA TYR A 77 -3.45 -7.55 6.66
C TYR A 77 -2.52 -6.68 5.83
N TYR A 78 -1.28 -7.12 5.67
CA TYR A 78 -0.29 -6.48 4.82
C TYR A 78 0.25 -7.51 3.83
N VAL A 79 0.03 -7.26 2.54
CA VAL A 79 0.39 -8.17 1.44
C VAL A 79 1.35 -7.44 0.51
N CYS A 80 2.53 -8.01 0.29
CA CYS A 80 3.62 -7.43 -0.51
C CYS A 80 4.14 -8.43 -1.54
#